data_AF-A0AB38DMP1-F1
#
_entry.id   AF-A0AB38DMP1-F1
#
_cell.length_a   1.000
_cell.length_b   1.000
_cell.length_c   1.000
_cell.angle_alpha   90.00
_cell.angle_beta   90.00
_cell.angle_gamma   90.00
#
_symmetry.space_group_name_H-M   'P 1'
#
loop_
_entity.id
_entity.type
_entity.pdbx_description
1 polymer ?
#
loop_
_entity_poly.entity_id
_entity_poly.type
_entity_poly.pdbx_seq_one_letter_code
_entity_poly.pdbx_strand_id
1 'polypeptide(L)'
;MFKTERVPVTLFQSTDEGAPQLTASAGSLKTILKACLVTGYGDKQALGWESAYEDSTYIAFRSKHNKASKCWISIDNQYERAAVVTGYHEMSAKNTGENQFGEGLVQLLSNSSENAPWVLVGHERGFCLLVRSALYNPNRCSQMIYFGDFCSIAPDDTRNCILCKSGHELSVNKYIDSNHYGVGSDIMASSFSYSISKTKFAFAASSDKMNHNVYGAFASVAQAHRGAEYPDFVSQGFSAFEIFMLESRYGSNLYTYHLRGLLGGVMAIREKLEDLDDFQFFNNIDQSGDRFLKFNTNDNTVGKDCFLLNCTAWEI
;
A
#
# COMPACT_ATOMS: atom_id res chain seq x y z
N MET A 1 -8.12 1.89 22.75
CA MET A 1 -7.22 0.75 22.50
C MET A 1 -7.76 0.01 21.29
N PHE A 2 -6.91 -0.27 20.31
CA PHE A 2 -7.28 -1.08 19.14
C PHE A 2 -7.55 -2.51 19.58
N LYS A 3 -8.53 -3.16 18.95
CA LYS A 3 -8.79 -4.59 19.12
C LYS A 3 -8.29 -5.29 17.86
N THR A 4 -7.03 -5.70 17.88
CA THR A 4 -6.39 -6.34 16.73
C THR A 4 -6.50 -7.86 16.84
N GLU A 5 -6.49 -8.50 15.67
CA GLU A 5 -6.28 -9.92 15.45
C GLU A 5 -4.95 -10.08 14.70
N ARG A 6 -4.07 -10.92 15.23
CA ARG A 6 -2.82 -11.26 14.57
C ARG A 6 -3.08 -12.29 13.47
N VAL A 7 -2.95 -11.86 12.22
CA VAL A 7 -3.26 -12.68 11.03
C VAL A 7 -1.98 -13.04 10.28
N PRO A 8 -1.67 -14.33 10.09
CA PRO A 8 -0.55 -14.76 9.27
C PRO A 8 -0.65 -14.24 7.83
N VAL A 9 0.49 -13.89 7.24
CA VAL A 9 0.57 -13.41 5.86
C VAL A 9 1.41 -14.33 4.99
N THR A 10 1.18 -14.26 3.69
CA THR A 10 2.00 -14.94 2.67
C THR A 10 2.88 -13.90 1.98
N LEU A 11 4.17 -14.20 1.87
CA LEU A 11 5.14 -13.45 1.09
C LEU A 11 5.22 -14.06 -0.31
N PHE A 12 5.04 -13.25 -1.36
CA PHE A 12 5.22 -13.57 -2.77
C PHE A 12 6.30 -12.68 -3.36
N GLN A 13 7.14 -13.22 -4.22
CA GLN A 13 8.30 -12.54 -4.78
C GLN A 13 8.45 -12.85 -6.27
N SER A 14 8.87 -11.85 -7.04
CA SER A 14 9.25 -12.01 -8.46
C SER A 14 10.30 -13.09 -8.73
N THR A 15 11.09 -13.47 -7.73
CA THR A 15 12.14 -14.50 -7.80
C THR A 15 11.66 -15.90 -7.42
N ASP A 16 10.41 -16.04 -6.96
CA ASP A 16 9.85 -17.34 -6.66
C ASP A 16 9.69 -18.18 -7.95
N GLU A 17 9.79 -19.49 -7.83
CA GLU A 17 9.59 -20.38 -8.98
C GLU A 17 8.17 -20.26 -9.53
N GLY A 18 8.06 -20.06 -10.85
CA GLY A 18 6.78 -19.87 -11.53
C GLY A 18 6.15 -18.48 -11.35
N ALA A 19 6.82 -17.55 -10.67
CA ALA A 19 6.30 -16.20 -10.47
C ALA A 19 6.15 -15.43 -11.80
N PRO A 20 4.99 -14.78 -12.05
CA PRO A 20 4.82 -13.91 -13.20
C PRO A 20 5.75 -12.70 -13.12
N GLN A 21 6.26 -12.26 -14.25
CA GLN A 21 7.17 -11.12 -14.32
C GLN A 21 6.40 -9.82 -14.59
N LEU A 22 6.81 -8.73 -13.93
CA LEU A 22 6.33 -7.40 -14.29
C LEU A 22 7.13 -6.93 -15.49
N THR A 23 6.44 -6.60 -16.57
CA THR A 23 7.05 -6.12 -17.82
C THR A 23 6.39 -4.83 -18.28
N ALA A 24 7.07 -4.16 -19.21
CA ALA A 24 6.59 -3.05 -20.02
C ALA A 24 5.44 -3.41 -20.96
N SER A 25 4.38 -4.03 -20.44
CA SER A 25 3.29 -4.55 -21.26
C SER A 25 1.98 -4.41 -20.52
N ALA A 26 0.94 -4.02 -21.25
CA ALA A 26 -0.41 -3.95 -20.70
C ALA A 26 -0.81 -5.34 -20.15
N GLY A 27 -1.47 -5.36 -18.99
CA GLY A 27 -1.91 -6.59 -18.31
C GLY A 27 -0.85 -7.31 -17.45
N SER A 28 0.42 -6.87 -17.42
CA SER A 28 1.46 -7.52 -16.61
C SER A 28 1.19 -7.42 -15.09
N LEU A 29 0.78 -6.25 -14.58
CA LEU A 29 0.37 -6.08 -13.18
C LEU A 29 -0.85 -6.91 -12.84
N LYS A 30 -1.85 -6.86 -13.73
CA LYS A 30 -3.09 -7.63 -13.59
C LYS A 30 -2.77 -9.12 -13.42
N THR A 31 -1.82 -9.63 -14.20
CA THR A 31 -1.36 -11.03 -14.13
C THR A 31 -0.71 -11.35 -12.78
N ILE A 32 0.17 -10.48 -12.28
CA ILE A 32 0.79 -10.65 -10.95
C ILE A 32 -0.26 -10.70 -9.85
N LEU A 33 -1.17 -9.71 -9.83
CA LEU A 33 -2.22 -9.65 -8.79
C LEU A 33 -3.15 -10.85 -8.88
N LYS A 34 -3.54 -11.29 -10.08
CA LYS A 34 -4.37 -12.51 -10.23
C LYS A 34 -3.65 -13.75 -9.70
N ALA A 35 -2.36 -13.88 -9.97
CA ALA A 35 -1.56 -14.99 -9.49
C ALA A 35 -1.47 -15.00 -7.95
N CYS A 36 -1.15 -13.87 -7.32
CA CYS A 36 -1.04 -13.80 -5.87
C CYS A 36 -2.39 -13.90 -5.14
N LEU A 37 -3.45 -13.31 -5.70
CA LEU A 37 -4.73 -13.15 -5.00
C LEU A 37 -5.70 -14.32 -5.26
N VAL A 38 -5.67 -14.92 -6.45
CA VAL A 38 -6.72 -15.84 -6.92
C VAL A 38 -6.19 -17.22 -7.30
N THR A 39 -5.16 -17.30 -8.15
CA THR A 39 -4.80 -18.59 -8.79
C THR A 39 -3.61 -19.31 -8.15
N GLY A 40 -2.71 -18.60 -7.48
CA GLY A 40 -1.41 -19.11 -7.09
C GLY A 40 -0.45 -19.20 -8.27
N TYR A 41 0.78 -19.61 -7.99
CA TYR A 41 1.81 -19.96 -8.98
C TYR A 41 2.89 -20.83 -8.34
N GLY A 42 3.55 -21.68 -9.14
CA GLY A 42 4.48 -22.68 -8.62
C GLY A 42 3.82 -23.47 -7.48
N ASP A 43 4.49 -23.54 -6.32
CA ASP A 43 3.96 -24.13 -5.10
C ASP A 43 3.26 -23.11 -4.17
N LYS A 44 3.25 -21.82 -4.52
CA LYS A 44 2.63 -20.77 -3.70
C LYS A 44 1.12 -20.71 -3.90
N GLN A 45 0.41 -20.94 -2.81
CA GLN A 45 -1.05 -20.81 -2.73
C GLN A 45 -1.48 -19.33 -2.80
N ALA A 46 -2.61 -19.07 -3.45
CA ALA A 46 -3.21 -17.74 -3.50
C ALA A 46 -3.77 -17.28 -2.13
N LEU A 47 -3.94 -15.97 -1.97
CA LEU A 47 -4.51 -15.35 -0.76
C LEU A 47 -6.01 -15.59 -0.55
N GLY A 48 -6.70 -16.29 -1.45
CA GLY A 48 -8.11 -16.64 -1.28
C GLY A 48 -9.08 -15.50 -1.60
N TRP A 49 -8.75 -14.64 -2.55
CA TRP A 49 -9.66 -13.62 -3.08
C TRP A 49 -10.47 -14.17 -4.26
N GLU A 50 -11.52 -13.45 -4.66
CA GLU A 50 -12.25 -13.69 -5.90
C GLU A 50 -11.97 -12.58 -6.91
N SER A 51 -12.20 -12.87 -8.20
CA SER A 51 -12.07 -11.90 -9.28
C SER A 51 -13.32 -11.83 -10.16
N ALA A 52 -13.58 -10.66 -10.73
CA ALA A 52 -14.68 -10.42 -11.66
C ALA A 52 -14.30 -9.45 -12.79
N TYR A 53 -15.17 -9.37 -13.79
CA TYR A 53 -15.11 -8.43 -14.92
C TYR A 53 -13.81 -8.48 -15.73
N GLU A 54 -13.16 -9.64 -15.77
CA GLU A 54 -11.82 -9.80 -16.35
C GLU A 54 -11.80 -9.74 -17.89
N ASP A 55 -10.86 -8.96 -18.44
CA ASP A 55 -10.43 -9.02 -19.84
C ASP A 55 -8.90 -9.05 -19.93
N SER A 56 -8.26 -8.80 -21.08
CA SER A 56 -6.79 -8.87 -21.21
C SER A 56 -6.03 -7.88 -20.31
N THR A 57 -6.58 -6.71 -20.02
CA THR A 57 -5.89 -5.64 -19.28
C THR A 57 -6.62 -5.19 -18.03
N TYR A 58 -7.83 -5.70 -17.80
CA TYR A 58 -8.67 -5.33 -16.66
C TYR A 58 -9.01 -6.53 -15.79
N ILE A 59 -9.09 -6.30 -14.48
CA ILE A 59 -9.66 -7.23 -13.50
C ILE A 59 -10.12 -6.48 -12.25
N ALA A 60 -11.12 -6.99 -11.56
CA ALA A 60 -11.48 -6.55 -10.22
C ALA A 60 -11.35 -7.70 -9.22
N PHE A 61 -10.96 -7.39 -7.98
CA PHE A 61 -10.78 -8.35 -6.90
C PHE A 61 -11.60 -7.98 -5.67
N ARG A 62 -12.09 -8.99 -4.95
CA ARG A 62 -12.74 -8.83 -3.63
C ARG A 62 -12.32 -9.95 -2.68
N SER A 63 -12.23 -9.63 -1.39
CA SER A 63 -11.98 -10.65 -0.37
C SER A 63 -13.18 -11.60 -0.21
N LYS A 64 -12.91 -12.91 -0.15
CA LYS A 64 -13.92 -13.92 0.20
C LYS A 64 -14.13 -14.10 1.71
N HIS A 65 -13.20 -13.62 2.54
CA HIS A 65 -13.25 -13.83 3.99
C HIS A 65 -14.47 -13.18 4.64
N ASN A 66 -15.11 -13.86 5.59
CA ASN A 66 -16.39 -13.43 6.17
C ASN A 66 -16.29 -12.14 7.01
N LYS A 67 -15.14 -11.88 7.64
CA LYS A 67 -14.89 -10.63 8.39
C LYS A 67 -14.47 -9.46 7.49
N ALA A 68 -14.39 -9.65 6.17
CA ALA A 68 -13.88 -8.61 5.29
C ALA A 68 -14.91 -7.50 5.04
N SER A 69 -14.48 -6.26 4.80
CA SER A 69 -15.35 -5.14 4.39
C SER A 69 -16.10 -5.37 3.06
N LYS A 70 -15.65 -6.35 2.28
CA LYS A 70 -16.16 -6.71 0.94
C LYS A 70 -16.01 -5.61 -0.11
N CYS A 71 -15.18 -4.61 0.13
CA CYS A 71 -14.81 -3.65 -0.91
C CYS A 71 -14.06 -4.35 -2.05
N TRP A 72 -14.28 -3.84 -3.26
CA TRP A 72 -13.56 -4.24 -4.46
C TRP A 72 -12.38 -3.33 -4.72
N ILE A 73 -11.33 -3.89 -5.32
CA ILE A 73 -10.26 -3.14 -6.00
C ILE A 73 -10.24 -3.53 -7.46
N SER A 74 -10.33 -2.56 -8.37
CA SER A 74 -10.15 -2.77 -9.80
C SER A 74 -8.78 -2.30 -10.28
N ILE A 75 -8.25 -3.03 -11.25
CA ILE A 75 -6.96 -2.77 -11.88
C ILE A 75 -7.22 -2.63 -13.38
N ASP A 76 -7.14 -1.40 -13.88
CA ASP A 76 -7.14 -1.12 -15.32
C ASP A 76 -5.69 -0.91 -15.77
N ASN A 77 -5.06 -1.98 -16.21
CA ASN A 77 -3.66 -2.03 -16.65
C ASN A 77 -3.57 -2.01 -18.19
N GLN A 78 -4.35 -1.13 -18.82
CA GLN A 78 -4.29 -0.86 -20.26
C GLN A 78 -3.01 -0.14 -20.70
N TYR A 79 -2.27 0.45 -19.76
CA TYR A 79 -0.99 1.11 -20.01
C TYR A 79 0.18 0.15 -19.75
N GLU A 80 1.20 0.22 -20.60
CA GLU A 80 2.37 -0.69 -20.54
C GLU A 80 3.19 -0.56 -19.25
N ARG A 81 3.16 0.62 -18.62
CA ARG A 81 4.02 0.97 -17.47
C ARG A 81 3.26 1.48 -16.25
N ALA A 82 1.93 1.46 -16.33
CA ALA A 82 1.05 2.04 -15.32
C ALA A 82 -0.30 1.32 -15.29
N ALA A 83 -1.05 1.54 -14.21
CA ALA A 83 -2.42 1.08 -14.11
C ALA A 83 -3.29 2.09 -13.36
N VAL A 84 -4.54 2.25 -13.77
CA VAL A 84 -5.53 2.95 -12.95
C VAL A 84 -6.04 1.95 -11.91
N VAL A 85 -5.97 2.37 -10.65
CA VAL A 85 -6.38 1.55 -9.50
C VAL A 85 -7.48 2.28 -8.75
N THR A 86 -8.59 1.59 -8.54
CA THR A 86 -9.81 2.17 -8.00
C THR A 86 -10.48 1.22 -7.01
N GLY A 87 -10.96 1.75 -5.90
CA GLY A 87 -11.78 1.02 -4.94
C GLY A 87 -13.27 1.21 -5.19
N TYR A 88 -14.10 0.20 -4.89
CA TYR A 88 -15.56 0.29 -4.91
C TYR A 88 -16.16 -0.40 -3.68
N HIS A 89 -17.35 0.01 -3.25
CA HIS A 89 -18.09 -0.77 -2.25
C HIS A 89 -18.70 -2.02 -2.88
N GLU A 90 -19.17 -1.90 -4.11
CA GLU A 90 -19.72 -2.99 -4.92
C GLU A 90 -19.50 -2.66 -6.40
N MET A 91 -19.35 -3.69 -7.25
CA MET A 91 -19.14 -3.52 -8.68
C MET A 91 -20.21 -4.26 -9.47
N SER A 92 -20.73 -3.64 -10.52
CA SER A 92 -21.76 -4.21 -11.40
C SER A 92 -21.26 -4.47 -12.83
N ALA A 93 -20.18 -3.82 -13.24
CA ALA A 93 -19.49 -4.05 -14.51
C ALA A 93 -18.05 -3.51 -14.46
N LYS A 94 -17.29 -3.69 -15.55
CA LYS A 94 -16.00 -3.01 -15.75
C LYS A 94 -16.18 -1.50 -15.60
N ASN A 95 -15.34 -0.88 -14.76
CA ASN A 95 -15.34 0.57 -14.48
C ASN A 95 -16.70 1.14 -14.02
N THR A 96 -17.59 0.29 -13.48
CA THR A 96 -18.91 0.70 -13.00
C THR A 96 -19.22 0.02 -11.67
N GLY A 97 -19.61 0.81 -10.67
CA GLY A 97 -19.91 0.32 -9.33
C GLY A 97 -20.40 1.44 -8.42
N GLU A 98 -20.65 1.09 -7.17
CA GLU A 98 -21.16 2.01 -6.16
C GLU A 98 -20.04 2.53 -5.24
N ASN A 99 -20.18 3.79 -4.81
CA ASN A 99 -19.32 4.43 -3.83
C ASN A 99 -17.83 4.26 -4.13
N GLN A 100 -17.46 4.63 -5.36
CA GLN A 100 -16.09 4.62 -5.84
C GLN A 100 -15.17 5.43 -4.92
N PHE A 101 -14.00 4.89 -4.58
CA PHE A 101 -13.02 5.57 -3.76
C PHE A 101 -11.59 5.40 -4.24
N GLY A 102 -10.79 6.42 -3.95
CA GLY A 102 -9.36 6.39 -4.16
C GLY A 102 -8.92 6.10 -5.58
N GLU A 103 -9.67 6.52 -6.61
CA GLU A 103 -9.22 6.35 -8.00
C GLU A 103 -7.93 7.13 -8.25
N GLY A 104 -6.99 6.50 -8.95
CA GLY A 104 -5.78 7.18 -9.40
C GLY A 104 -4.89 6.27 -10.23
N LEU A 105 -3.98 6.89 -10.98
CA LEU A 105 -2.97 6.18 -11.76
C LEU A 105 -1.79 5.81 -10.87
N VAL A 106 -1.31 4.57 -10.96
CA VAL A 106 -0.07 4.11 -10.33
C VAL A 106 0.94 3.82 -11.43
N GLN A 107 2.09 4.49 -11.38
CA GLN A 107 3.22 4.12 -12.21
C GLN A 107 3.90 2.90 -11.61
N LEU A 108 4.19 1.92 -12.46
CA LEU A 108 4.80 0.66 -12.04
C LEU A 108 6.24 0.57 -12.53
N LEU A 109 6.51 1.12 -13.72
CA LEU A 109 7.81 1.13 -14.35
C LEU A 109 8.21 2.55 -14.73
N SER A 110 9.49 2.88 -14.56
CA SER A 110 10.05 4.09 -15.15
C SER A 110 10.11 3.96 -16.68
N ASN A 111 10.26 5.08 -17.39
CA ASN A 111 10.29 5.09 -18.86
C ASN A 111 11.48 4.32 -19.45
N SER A 112 12.51 4.05 -18.65
CA SER A 112 13.72 3.31 -19.05
C SER A 112 13.73 1.84 -18.61
N SER A 113 12.75 1.38 -17.83
CA SER A 113 12.76 0.04 -17.22
C SER A 113 11.86 -0.93 -17.96
N GLU A 114 12.39 -2.01 -18.53
CA GLU A 114 11.56 -3.01 -19.23
C GLU A 114 10.92 -4.05 -18.31
N ASN A 115 11.44 -4.18 -17.10
CA ASN A 115 10.94 -5.05 -16.04
C ASN A 115 11.33 -4.47 -14.68
N ALA A 116 10.70 -4.97 -13.61
CA ALA A 116 11.12 -4.65 -12.26
C ALA A 116 10.86 -5.80 -11.28
N PRO A 117 11.73 -6.00 -10.29
CA PRO A 117 11.45 -6.87 -9.16
C PRO A 117 10.22 -6.40 -8.38
N TRP A 118 9.42 -7.34 -7.92
CA TRP A 118 8.26 -7.07 -7.07
C TRP A 118 8.19 -8.02 -5.88
N VAL A 119 7.54 -7.55 -4.83
CA VAL A 119 7.16 -8.31 -3.63
C VAL A 119 5.71 -8.00 -3.31
N LEU A 120 4.90 -9.03 -3.05
CA LEU A 120 3.55 -8.87 -2.49
C LEU A 120 3.49 -9.60 -1.16
N VAL A 121 3.01 -8.91 -0.12
CA VAL A 121 2.72 -9.51 1.18
C VAL A 121 1.24 -9.30 1.48
N GLY A 122 0.53 -10.33 1.90
CA GLY A 122 -0.85 -10.16 2.31
C GLY A 122 -1.50 -11.41 2.87
N HIS A 123 -2.78 -11.27 3.16
CA HIS A 123 -3.68 -12.31 3.63
C HIS A 123 -5.05 -12.14 2.95
N GLU A 124 -6.04 -12.92 3.38
CA GLU A 124 -7.37 -12.92 2.77
C GLU A 124 -8.20 -11.64 2.98
N ARG A 125 -7.71 -10.65 3.73
CA ARG A 125 -8.40 -9.36 4.01
C ARG A 125 -7.61 -8.12 3.60
N GLY A 126 -6.35 -8.24 3.23
CA GLY A 126 -5.53 -7.12 2.76
C GLY A 126 -4.20 -7.56 2.19
N PHE A 127 -3.59 -6.70 1.37
CA PHE A 127 -2.29 -6.94 0.78
C PHE A 127 -1.53 -5.61 0.53
N CYS A 128 -0.21 -5.73 0.42
CA CYS A 128 0.73 -4.68 0.05
C CYS A 128 1.62 -5.23 -1.06
N LEU A 129 1.53 -4.61 -2.25
CA LEU A 129 2.43 -4.83 -3.37
C LEU A 129 3.49 -3.73 -3.39
N LEU A 130 4.75 -4.13 -3.50
CA LEU A 130 5.88 -3.25 -3.73
C LEU A 130 6.53 -3.60 -5.07
N VAL A 131 6.79 -2.58 -5.89
CA VAL A 131 7.46 -2.70 -7.18
C VAL A 131 8.70 -1.82 -7.19
N ARG A 132 9.87 -2.43 -7.28
CA ARG A 132 11.16 -1.74 -7.20
C ARG A 132 11.55 -1.18 -8.58
N SER A 133 11.06 0.02 -8.89
CA SER A 133 11.24 0.66 -10.20
C SER A 133 11.42 2.18 -10.14
N ALA A 134 12.12 2.67 -9.12
CA ALA A 134 12.56 4.07 -9.07
C ALA A 134 13.48 4.45 -10.24
N LEU A 135 13.40 5.69 -10.71
CA LEU A 135 14.19 6.13 -11.89
C LEU A 135 15.64 6.44 -11.53
N TYR A 136 15.85 7.19 -10.46
CA TYR A 136 17.20 7.60 -10.05
C TYR A 136 17.84 6.60 -9.10
N ASN A 137 17.03 5.88 -8.34
CA ASN A 137 17.49 4.99 -7.28
C ASN A 137 16.85 3.59 -7.42
N PRO A 138 17.08 2.90 -8.55
CA PRO A 138 16.31 1.71 -8.93
C PRO A 138 16.37 0.57 -7.91
N ASN A 139 17.37 0.52 -7.03
CA ASN A 139 17.48 -0.51 -5.99
C ASN A 139 16.97 -0.07 -4.61
N ARG A 140 16.58 1.20 -4.43
CA ARG A 140 16.37 1.81 -3.11
C ARG A 140 15.02 2.47 -2.92
N CYS A 141 14.14 2.41 -3.91
CA CYS A 141 12.78 2.90 -3.77
C CYS A 141 11.80 2.08 -4.61
N SER A 142 10.61 1.92 -4.05
CA SER A 142 9.54 1.08 -4.54
C SER A 142 8.25 1.88 -4.72
N GLN A 143 7.48 1.53 -5.74
CA GLN A 143 6.08 1.92 -5.88
C GLN A 143 5.23 0.99 -5.02
N MET A 144 4.20 1.50 -4.37
CA MET A 144 3.35 0.74 -3.46
C MET A 144 1.89 0.74 -3.88
N ILE A 145 1.22 -0.40 -3.74
CA ILE A 145 -0.24 -0.54 -3.70
C ILE A 145 -0.59 -1.32 -2.43
N TYR A 146 -1.25 -0.68 -1.48
CA TYR A 146 -1.83 -1.29 -0.30
C TYR A 146 -3.35 -1.20 -0.39
N PHE A 147 -4.03 -2.34 -0.25
CA PHE A 147 -5.48 -2.41 -0.25
C PHE A 147 -6.00 -3.43 0.75
N GLY A 148 -7.10 -3.10 1.41
CA GLY A 148 -7.84 -4.02 2.24
C GLY A 148 -8.26 -3.42 3.56
N ASP A 149 -8.61 -4.30 4.48
CA ASP A 149 -9.15 -3.92 5.77
C ASP A 149 -8.07 -3.43 6.72
N PHE A 150 -8.47 -2.57 7.65
CA PHE A 150 -7.62 -2.08 8.73
C PHE A 150 -8.30 -2.21 10.10
N CYS A 151 -7.51 -2.26 11.17
CA CYS A 151 -8.05 -2.26 12.53
C CYS A 151 -8.64 -0.90 12.85
N SER A 152 -9.96 -0.83 12.95
CA SER A 152 -10.72 0.40 13.20
C SER A 152 -11.02 0.61 14.68
N ILE A 153 -11.04 1.88 15.13
CA ILE A 153 -11.60 2.24 16.44
C ILE A 153 -13.03 2.79 16.35
N ALA A 154 -13.58 2.96 15.15
CA ALA A 154 -14.95 3.40 14.99
C ALA A 154 -15.91 2.25 15.39
N PRO A 155 -16.96 2.52 16.19
CA PRO A 155 -17.95 1.51 16.55
C PRO A 155 -18.63 0.90 15.31
N ASP A 156 -18.78 -0.43 15.31
CA ASP A 156 -19.47 -1.20 14.27
C ASP A 156 -19.00 -0.89 12.83
N ASP A 157 -17.72 -0.61 12.65
CA ASP A 157 -17.19 -0.22 11.35
C ASP A 157 -17.06 -1.39 10.38
N THR A 158 -18.11 -1.57 9.57
CA THR A 158 -18.20 -2.63 8.56
C THR A 158 -17.59 -2.24 7.22
N ARG A 159 -17.04 -1.03 7.09
CA ARG A 159 -16.43 -0.51 5.85
C ARG A 159 -15.03 0.06 6.14
N ASN A 160 -14.31 -0.58 7.05
CA ASN A 160 -12.93 -0.32 7.43
C ASN A 160 -11.94 -0.73 6.33
N CYS A 161 -12.15 -0.30 5.08
CA CYS A 161 -11.25 -0.56 3.96
C CYS A 161 -10.49 0.69 3.58
N ILE A 162 -9.22 0.51 3.19
CA ILE A 162 -8.36 1.57 2.65
C ILE A 162 -7.82 1.21 1.28
N LEU A 163 -7.52 2.24 0.51
CA LEU A 163 -6.63 2.18 -0.64
C LEU A 163 -5.53 3.21 -0.45
N CYS A 164 -4.28 2.74 -0.32
CA CYS A 164 -3.08 3.57 -0.24
C CYS A 164 -2.13 3.18 -1.38
N LYS A 165 -1.64 4.13 -2.16
CA LYS A 165 -0.78 3.84 -3.30
C LYS A 165 0.11 5.01 -3.70
N SER A 166 1.16 4.70 -4.46
CA SER A 166 2.01 5.66 -5.16
C SER A 166 1.27 6.28 -6.35
N GLY A 167 0.22 7.05 -6.03
CA GLY A 167 -0.82 7.45 -6.96
C GLY A 167 -0.72 8.88 -7.49
N HIS A 168 -1.27 9.08 -8.68
CA HIS A 168 -1.40 10.36 -9.35
C HIS A 168 -2.84 10.65 -9.74
N GLU A 169 -3.13 11.94 -9.94
CA GLU A 169 -4.31 12.33 -10.70
C GLU A 169 -4.32 11.61 -12.05
N LEU A 170 -5.52 11.32 -12.53
CA LEU A 170 -5.69 10.73 -13.85
C LEU A 170 -5.08 11.67 -14.88
N SER A 171 -4.02 11.23 -15.52
CA SER A 171 -3.38 11.99 -16.59
C SER A 171 -3.49 11.20 -17.88
N VAL A 172 -3.75 11.90 -18.98
CA VAL A 172 -3.69 11.31 -20.33
C VAL A 172 -2.25 11.04 -20.78
N ASN A 173 -1.26 11.53 -20.04
CA ASN A 173 0.14 11.35 -20.36
C ASN A 173 0.59 9.96 -19.91
N LYS A 174 0.90 9.11 -20.89
CA LYS A 174 1.38 7.73 -20.72
C LYS A 174 2.70 7.61 -19.94
N TYR A 175 3.37 8.74 -19.74
CA TYR A 175 4.67 8.86 -19.10
C TYR A 175 4.55 9.90 -18.00
N ILE A 176 4.38 9.42 -16.77
CA ILE A 176 4.64 10.24 -15.60
C ILE A 176 6.15 10.16 -15.40
N ASP A 177 6.85 11.28 -15.53
CA ASP A 177 8.24 11.34 -15.05
C ASP A 177 8.23 10.94 -13.58
N SER A 178 9.25 10.24 -13.09
CA SER A 178 9.23 9.43 -11.86
C SER A 178 10.03 10.05 -10.68
N ASN A 179 10.40 11.31 -10.80
CA ASN A 179 11.19 12.10 -9.85
C ASN A 179 10.57 12.35 -8.43
N HIS A 180 9.29 12.07 -8.15
CA HIS A 180 8.58 12.50 -6.93
C HIS A 180 7.52 11.52 -6.34
N TYR A 181 7.42 10.28 -6.81
CA TYR A 181 6.06 9.73 -7.01
C TYR A 181 5.55 8.61 -6.10
N GLY A 182 6.23 8.28 -5.00
CA GLY A 182 5.62 7.38 -4.03
C GLY A 182 4.76 8.08 -2.96
N VAL A 183 4.38 7.33 -1.93
CA VAL A 183 3.48 7.78 -0.85
C VAL A 183 4.22 7.99 0.49
N GLY A 184 5.53 7.75 0.51
CA GLY A 184 6.33 7.72 1.73
C GLY A 184 6.41 9.08 2.40
N SER A 185 6.60 10.15 1.61
CA SER A 185 6.59 11.51 2.15
C SER A 185 5.24 11.89 2.73
N ASP A 186 4.14 11.40 2.15
CA ASP A 186 2.78 11.69 2.62
C ASP A 186 2.49 10.94 3.93
N ILE A 187 2.98 9.70 4.06
CA ILE A 187 2.92 8.92 5.32
C ILE A 187 3.80 9.55 6.40
N MET A 188 4.97 10.06 6.03
CA MET A 188 5.97 10.61 6.96
C MET A 188 5.85 12.14 7.16
N ALA A 189 4.83 12.79 6.59
CA ALA A 189 4.56 14.22 6.80
C ALA A 189 3.92 14.46 8.17
N SER A 190 4.26 15.56 8.84
CA SER A 190 3.68 15.88 10.14
C SER A 190 2.19 16.25 10.04
N SER A 191 1.38 15.69 10.94
CA SER A 191 -0.08 15.58 10.86
C SER A 191 -0.90 16.87 11.08
N PHE A 192 -0.26 18.05 11.16
CA PHE A 192 -0.97 19.25 11.63
C PHE A 192 -1.80 19.97 10.56
N SER A 193 -1.69 19.64 9.26
CA SER A 193 -2.42 20.41 8.22
C SER A 193 -2.73 19.68 6.90
N TYR A 194 -2.15 18.52 6.61
CA TYR A 194 -2.21 17.95 5.25
C TYR A 194 -3.16 16.77 5.14
N SER A 195 -4.22 16.97 4.34
CA SER A 195 -5.03 15.87 3.82
C SER A 195 -4.32 15.29 2.62
N ILE A 196 -4.14 13.97 2.60
CA ILE A 196 -3.51 13.28 1.48
C ILE A 196 -4.50 13.22 0.33
N SER A 197 -4.03 13.47 -0.89
CA SER A 197 -4.88 13.36 -2.08
C SER A 197 -5.53 11.97 -2.15
N LYS A 198 -6.82 11.93 -2.53
CA LYS A 198 -7.57 10.67 -2.73
C LYS A 198 -6.92 9.77 -3.77
N THR A 199 -6.16 10.33 -4.70
CA THR A 199 -5.42 9.54 -5.67
C THR A 199 -4.31 8.71 -5.03
N LYS A 200 -3.82 9.09 -3.85
CA LYS A 200 -2.80 8.36 -3.08
C LYS A 200 -3.37 7.63 -1.87
N PHE A 201 -4.35 8.19 -1.18
CA PHE A 201 -4.92 7.60 0.02
C PHE A 201 -6.41 7.95 0.16
N ALA A 202 -7.25 6.94 0.34
CA ALA A 202 -8.65 7.13 0.68
C ALA A 202 -9.17 6.00 1.56
N PHE A 203 -10.01 6.36 2.54
CA PHE A 203 -10.90 5.39 3.18
C PHE A 203 -12.11 5.12 2.29
N ALA A 204 -12.60 3.88 2.30
CA ALA A 204 -13.81 3.52 1.59
C ALA A 204 -15.04 4.26 2.12
N ALA A 205 -15.14 4.44 3.44
CA ALA A 205 -16.24 5.15 4.10
C ALA A 205 -15.76 5.95 5.31
N SER A 206 -16.51 7.00 5.65
CA SER A 206 -16.33 7.72 6.91
C SER A 206 -16.73 6.84 8.09
N SER A 207 -16.20 7.16 9.28
CA SER A 207 -16.48 6.46 10.54
C SER A 207 -17.97 6.39 10.90
N ASP A 208 -18.75 7.39 10.52
CA ASP A 208 -20.22 7.44 10.66
C ASP A 208 -20.97 6.84 9.46
N LYS A 209 -20.26 6.36 8.43
CA LYS A 209 -20.78 5.77 7.19
C LYS A 209 -21.65 6.70 6.34
N MET A 210 -21.61 8.01 6.61
CA MET A 210 -22.39 9.01 5.88
C MET A 210 -21.74 9.44 4.56
N ASN A 211 -20.43 9.22 4.41
CA ASN A 211 -19.67 9.58 3.23
C ASN A 211 -18.79 8.40 2.76
N HIS A 212 -18.46 8.40 1.48
CA HIS A 212 -17.48 7.50 0.89
C HIS A 212 -16.31 8.29 0.29
N ASN A 213 -15.24 7.58 -0.08
CA ASN A 213 -14.03 8.18 -0.65
C ASN A 213 -13.51 9.30 0.26
N VAL A 214 -13.14 8.93 1.48
CA VAL A 214 -12.89 9.90 2.55
C VAL A 214 -11.40 10.20 2.67
N TYR A 215 -11.10 11.49 2.79
CA TYR A 215 -9.77 12.02 3.02
C TYR A 215 -9.21 11.59 4.38
N GLY A 216 -7.88 11.51 4.45
CA GLY A 216 -7.21 11.29 5.72
C GLY A 216 -5.73 11.60 5.67
N ALA A 217 -5.08 11.24 6.75
CA ALA A 217 -3.66 11.45 6.98
C ALA A 217 -3.08 10.29 7.79
N PHE A 218 -1.76 10.29 7.96
CA PHE A 218 -1.06 9.33 8.81
C PHE A 218 -0.40 10.03 10.01
N ALA A 219 -0.26 9.30 11.10
CA ALA A 219 0.51 9.70 12.26
C ALA A 219 1.39 8.56 12.75
N SER A 220 2.64 8.87 13.11
CA SER A 220 3.55 7.90 13.72
C SER A 220 4.56 8.65 14.59
N VAL A 221 5.07 7.98 15.64
CA VAL A 221 6.16 8.51 16.45
C VAL A 221 7.40 8.77 15.60
N ALA A 222 7.61 8.00 14.53
CA ALA A 222 8.72 8.18 13.58
C ALA A 222 8.75 9.57 12.92
N GLN A 223 7.63 10.28 12.88
CA GLN A 223 7.54 11.63 12.30
C GLN A 223 8.21 12.68 13.19
N ALA A 224 8.21 12.48 14.51
CA ALA A 224 8.93 13.34 15.45
C ALA A 224 10.44 13.08 15.28
N HIS A 225 11.13 14.00 14.61
CA HIS A 225 12.54 13.87 14.24
C HIS A 225 12.83 12.82 13.16
N ARG A 226 11.93 12.70 12.16
CA ARG A 226 12.16 11.99 10.89
C ARG A 226 13.55 12.30 10.32
N GLY A 227 14.24 11.25 9.85
CA GLY A 227 15.58 11.38 9.27
C GLY A 227 16.66 11.57 10.32
N ALA A 228 16.52 10.90 11.47
CA ALA A 228 17.61 10.82 12.45
C ALA A 228 18.81 10.04 11.87
N GLU A 229 20.03 10.31 12.36
CA GLU A 229 21.21 9.58 11.91
C GLU A 229 21.14 8.10 12.31
N TYR A 230 21.68 7.23 11.45
CA TYR A 230 21.85 5.80 11.71
C TYR A 230 23.35 5.46 11.84
N PRO A 231 23.76 4.64 12.82
CA PRO A 231 22.93 4.13 13.91
C PRO A 231 22.54 5.24 14.89
N ASP A 232 21.35 5.12 15.46
CA ASP A 232 20.90 6.03 16.51
C ASP A 232 21.74 5.85 17.78
N PHE A 233 22.13 6.96 18.42
CA PHE A 233 23.02 6.95 19.58
C PHE A 233 22.48 6.14 20.78
N VAL A 234 21.16 6.07 20.96
CA VAL A 234 20.55 5.41 22.12
C VAL A 234 20.33 3.92 21.85
N SER A 235 19.66 3.60 20.74
CA SER A 235 19.34 2.24 20.35
C SER A 235 20.51 1.49 19.71
N GLN A 236 21.54 2.21 19.26
CA GLN A 236 22.66 1.69 18.46
C GLN A 236 22.22 1.00 17.16
N GLY A 237 21.00 1.32 16.69
CA GLY A 237 20.38 0.72 15.51
C GLY A 237 19.36 1.68 14.91
N PHE A 238 18.21 1.14 14.50
CA PHE A 238 17.06 1.93 14.06
C PHE A 238 15.81 1.55 14.86
N SER A 239 14.84 2.44 14.86
CA SER A 239 13.56 2.32 15.52
C SER A 239 12.45 2.25 14.46
N ALA A 240 11.51 1.32 14.62
CA ALA A 240 10.33 1.22 13.77
C ALA A 240 9.06 1.38 14.61
N PHE A 241 8.10 2.13 14.09
CA PHE A 241 6.88 2.50 14.80
C PHE A 241 5.65 2.24 13.96
N GLU A 242 4.56 1.89 14.63
CA GLU A 242 3.24 1.78 14.04
C GLU A 242 2.82 3.06 13.31
N ILE A 243 1.98 2.89 12.28
CA ILE A 243 1.41 3.99 11.51
C ILE A 243 -0.08 4.02 11.80
N PHE A 244 -0.52 5.08 12.48
CA PHE A 244 -1.93 5.37 12.70
C PHE A 244 -2.51 6.08 11.49
N MET A 245 -3.75 5.75 11.17
CA MET A 245 -4.53 6.41 10.14
C MET A 245 -5.53 7.35 10.78
N LEU A 246 -5.63 8.55 10.21
CA LEU A 246 -6.50 9.62 10.68
C LEU A 246 -7.55 9.94 9.61
N GLU A 247 -8.81 10.01 10.01
CA GLU A 247 -9.91 10.49 9.17
C GLU A 247 -9.99 12.02 9.30
N SER A 248 -10.02 12.72 8.16
CA SER A 248 -10.23 14.16 8.16
C SER A 248 -11.73 14.48 8.24
N ARG A 249 -12.10 15.45 9.06
CA ARG A 249 -13.45 16.02 9.13
C ARG A 249 -13.37 17.51 8.92
N TYR A 250 -14.22 18.03 8.04
CA TYR A 250 -14.37 19.47 7.86
C TYR A 250 -15.48 19.98 8.79
N GLY A 251 -15.15 20.91 9.66
CA GLY A 251 -16.09 21.55 10.58
C GLY A 251 -15.53 22.90 11.04
N SER A 252 -16.39 23.82 11.51
CA SER A 252 -15.97 25.15 12.01
C SER A 252 -14.91 25.86 11.15
N ASN A 253 -15.02 25.75 9.82
CA ASN A 253 -14.09 26.30 8.81
C ASN A 253 -12.65 25.77 8.82
N LEU A 254 -12.39 24.62 9.43
CA LEU A 254 -11.07 23.98 9.51
C LEU A 254 -11.19 22.45 9.34
N TYR A 255 -10.11 21.82 8.89
CA TYR A 255 -10.00 20.36 8.92
C TYR A 255 -9.47 19.91 10.28
N THR A 256 -10.17 18.98 10.92
CA THR A 256 -9.70 18.23 12.09
C THR A 256 -9.40 16.80 11.69
N TYR A 257 -8.38 16.21 12.31
CA TYR A 257 -7.95 14.84 12.04
C TYR A 257 -8.19 13.98 13.26
N HIS A 258 -8.98 12.92 13.08
CA HIS A 258 -9.39 12.03 14.15
C HIS A 258 -8.76 10.67 13.94
N LEU A 259 -8.23 10.08 15.01
CA LEU A 259 -7.74 8.71 14.97
C LEU A 259 -8.83 7.79 14.41
N ARG A 260 -8.49 7.01 13.39
CA ARG A 260 -9.43 6.18 12.64
C ARG A 260 -9.07 4.70 12.70
N GLY A 261 -7.78 4.41 12.53
CA GLY A 261 -7.31 3.05 12.33
C GLY A 261 -5.82 2.86 12.58
N LEU A 262 -5.38 1.61 12.56
CA LEU A 262 -3.96 1.21 12.46
C LEU A 262 -3.69 0.65 11.06
N LEU A 263 -2.60 1.08 10.42
CA LEU A 263 -2.16 0.53 9.14
C LEU A 263 -1.49 -0.84 9.39
N GLY A 264 -2.11 -1.91 8.89
CA GLY A 264 -1.62 -3.27 9.10
C GLY A 264 -0.28 -3.53 8.42
N GLY A 265 0.63 -4.21 9.12
CA GLY A 265 1.86 -4.75 8.55
C GLY A 265 2.96 -3.76 8.17
N VAL A 266 2.67 -2.46 8.07
CA VAL A 266 3.64 -1.43 7.70
C VAL A 266 4.04 -0.61 8.93
N MET A 267 5.34 -0.48 9.16
CA MET A 267 5.90 0.36 10.21
C MET A 267 6.81 1.43 9.61
N ALA A 268 6.78 2.63 10.19
CA ALA A 268 7.63 3.74 9.81
C ALA A 268 8.96 3.70 10.57
N ILE A 269 10.08 3.87 9.86
CA ILE A 269 11.41 3.98 10.44
C ILE A 269 11.74 5.46 10.66
N ARG A 270 12.31 5.80 11.82
CA ARG A 270 12.69 7.18 12.15
C ARG A 270 14.04 7.56 11.54
N GLU A 271 14.99 6.64 11.56
CA GLU A 271 16.39 6.84 11.17
C GLU A 271 16.60 6.72 9.65
N LYS A 272 17.63 7.40 9.17
CA LYS A 272 18.05 7.35 7.77
C LYS A 272 18.77 6.06 7.46
N LEU A 273 18.15 5.17 6.70
CA LEU A 273 18.78 3.95 6.19
C LEU A 273 19.25 4.15 4.75
N GLU A 274 20.02 5.22 4.52
CA GLU A 274 20.48 5.63 3.19
C GLU A 274 21.37 4.57 2.53
N ASP A 275 22.10 3.76 3.31
CA ASP A 275 23.01 2.75 2.74
C ASP A 275 22.35 1.41 2.40
N LEU A 276 21.09 1.21 2.79
CA LEU A 276 20.39 -0.07 2.60
C LEU A 276 19.51 -0.06 1.36
N ASP A 277 19.59 -1.13 0.57
CA ASP A 277 18.71 -1.33 -0.57
C ASP A 277 17.30 -1.70 -0.13
N ASP A 278 16.33 -1.45 -0.99
CA ASP A 278 14.98 -1.98 -0.83
C ASP A 278 14.99 -3.49 -1.07
N PHE A 279 14.07 -4.15 -0.39
CA PHE A 279 13.95 -5.61 -0.34
C PHE A 279 15.05 -6.32 0.47
N GLN A 280 15.73 -5.60 1.37
CA GLN A 280 16.50 -6.25 2.42
C GLN A 280 15.60 -6.82 3.50
N PHE A 281 15.88 -8.06 3.89
CA PHE A 281 15.13 -8.76 4.92
C PHE A 281 15.84 -8.72 6.27
N PHE A 282 15.04 -8.51 7.30
CA PHE A 282 15.44 -8.55 8.69
C PHE A 282 14.68 -9.67 9.39
N ASN A 283 15.39 -10.56 10.08
CA ASN A 283 14.77 -11.65 10.83
C ASN A 283 14.86 -11.34 12.31
N ASN A 284 13.73 -11.46 13.01
CA ASN A 284 13.64 -11.46 14.46
C ASN A 284 14.30 -10.24 15.15
N ILE A 285 14.20 -9.06 14.52
CA ILE A 285 14.82 -7.82 15.03
C ILE A 285 14.13 -7.26 16.28
N ASP A 286 12.91 -7.70 16.56
CA ASP A 286 12.09 -7.33 17.72
C ASP A 286 11.83 -8.53 18.67
N GLN A 287 12.51 -9.66 18.44
CA GLN A 287 12.33 -10.93 19.18
C GLN A 287 10.94 -11.59 19.03
N SER A 288 10.10 -11.15 18.09
CA SER A 288 8.78 -11.75 17.84
C SER A 288 8.82 -13.09 17.08
N GLY A 289 9.96 -13.40 16.46
CA GLY A 289 10.09 -14.45 15.45
C GLY A 289 9.73 -14.00 14.03
N ASP A 290 9.25 -12.77 13.85
CA ASP A 290 8.82 -12.25 12.56
C ASP A 290 9.99 -11.91 11.64
N ARG A 291 9.69 -11.96 10.35
CA ARG A 291 10.54 -11.46 9.26
C ARG A 291 9.96 -10.17 8.70
N PHE A 292 10.81 -9.18 8.52
CA PHE A 292 10.47 -7.87 7.99
C PHE A 292 11.24 -7.59 6.69
N LEU A 293 10.62 -6.80 5.82
CA LEU A 293 11.21 -6.32 4.57
C LEU A 293 11.34 -4.79 4.63
N LYS A 294 12.54 -4.26 4.40
CA LYS A 294 12.73 -2.81 4.29
C LYS A 294 12.38 -2.31 2.90
N PHE A 295 11.70 -1.17 2.85
CA PHE A 295 11.40 -0.46 1.61
C PHE A 295 11.33 1.06 1.79
N ASN A 296 11.42 1.81 0.69
CA ASN A 296 11.11 3.23 0.59
C ASN A 296 10.06 3.44 -0.49
N THR A 297 9.34 4.56 -0.40
CA THR A 297 8.40 4.98 -1.45
C THR A 297 8.55 6.47 -1.72
N ASN A 298 9.77 6.99 -1.72
CA ASN A 298 10.04 8.38 -2.09
C ASN A 298 11.45 8.56 -2.68
N ASP A 299 11.52 8.77 -3.99
CA ASP A 299 12.78 8.94 -4.75
C ASP A 299 13.60 10.18 -4.34
N ASN A 300 12.98 11.21 -3.76
CA ASN A 300 13.67 12.44 -3.37
C ASN A 300 14.32 12.39 -1.98
N THR A 301 13.82 11.51 -1.13
CA THR A 301 14.34 11.36 0.23
C THR A 301 14.63 9.90 0.53
N VAL A 302 15.18 9.21 -0.47
CA VAL A 302 15.62 7.81 -0.35
C VAL A 302 16.46 7.65 0.90
N GLY A 303 16.14 6.63 1.70
CA GLY A 303 16.79 6.39 2.97
C GLY A 303 16.18 7.16 4.14
N LYS A 304 15.50 8.30 3.92
CA LYS A 304 14.88 9.09 5.00
C LYS A 304 13.42 8.70 5.28
N ASP A 305 12.68 8.27 4.25
CA ASP A 305 11.30 7.76 4.35
C ASP A 305 11.27 6.24 4.26
N CYS A 306 11.93 5.60 5.23
CA CYS A 306 12.02 4.16 5.26
C CYS A 306 10.86 3.52 6.02
N PHE A 307 10.48 2.33 5.58
CA PHE A 307 9.44 1.52 6.18
C PHE A 307 9.89 0.07 6.31
N LEU A 308 9.26 -0.63 7.25
CA LEU A 308 9.27 -2.08 7.32
C LEU A 308 7.90 -2.63 6.93
N LEU A 309 7.89 -3.70 6.16
CA LEU A 309 6.73 -4.53 5.89
C LEU A 309 6.90 -5.88 6.60
N ASN A 310 6.04 -6.18 7.57
CA ASN A 310 6.02 -7.48 8.23
C ASN A 310 5.58 -8.56 7.24
N CYS A 311 6.42 -9.56 7.04
CA CYS A 311 6.24 -10.65 6.09
C CYS A 311 5.78 -11.96 6.78
N THR A 312 5.41 -11.91 8.06
CA THR A 312 5.02 -13.06 8.88
C THR A 312 3.57 -12.96 9.37
N ALA A 313 3.19 -11.85 10.00
CA ALA A 313 1.82 -11.62 10.43
C ALA A 313 1.50 -10.12 10.55
N TRP A 314 0.24 -9.75 10.34
CA TRP A 314 -0.26 -8.38 10.50
C TRP A 314 -1.26 -8.29 11.64
N GLU A 315 -1.23 -7.18 12.37
CA GLU A 315 -2.25 -6.81 13.36
C GLU A 315 -3.38 -6.06 12.63
N ILE A 316 -4.56 -6.68 12.53
CA ILE A 316 -5.72 -6.11 11.81
C ILE A 316 -7.04 -6.20 12.56
#